data_AF-A0A379UYK0-F1
#
_entry.id   AF-A0A379UYK0-F1
#
_cell.length_a   1.000
_cell.length_b   1.000
_cell.length_c   1.000
_cell.angle_alpha   90.00
_cell.angle_beta   90.00
_cell.angle_gamma   90.00
#
_symmetry.space_group_name_H-M   'P 1'
#
loop_
_entity.id
_entity.type
_entity.pdbx_description
1 polymer ?
#
loop_
_entity_poly.entity_id
_entity_poly.type
_entity_poly.pdbx_seq_one_letter_code
_entity_poly.pdbx_strand_id
1 'polypeptide(L)'
;MNINPEKYERNITLLCPVCGNSEFEHSEGIDMVKCIGCGRVTDKDELIQENGVAIESQLDEIKNEINKDLHKELNKMLKDAFNGSKNIRLK
;
A
#
# COMPACT_ATOMS: atom_id res chain seq x y z
N MET A 1 6.14 -10.19 -18.53
CA MET A 1 5.89 -9.31 -17.37
C MET A 1 4.56 -9.68 -16.78
N ASN A 2 4.58 -10.48 -15.73
CA ASN A 2 3.37 -10.92 -15.06
C ASN A 2 3.35 -10.25 -13.68
N ILE A 3 2.64 -9.13 -13.59
CA ILE A 3 2.44 -8.44 -12.31
C ILE A 3 1.27 -9.13 -11.61
N ASN A 4 1.52 -9.74 -10.45
CA ASN A 4 0.45 -10.28 -9.60
C ASN A 4 -0.06 -9.16 -8.67
N PRO A 5 -1.26 -8.61 -8.88
CA PRO A 5 -1.78 -7.50 -8.06
C PRO A 5 -1.98 -7.90 -6.59
N GLU A 6 -2.37 -9.14 -6.30
CA GLU A 6 -2.63 -9.63 -4.93
C GLU A 6 -1.38 -9.55 -4.03
N LYS A 7 -0.18 -9.63 -4.62
CA LYS A 7 1.09 -9.51 -3.89
C LYS A 7 1.25 -8.12 -3.23
N TYR A 8 0.64 -7.10 -3.82
CA TYR A 8 0.80 -5.71 -3.41
C TYR A 8 -0.40 -5.19 -2.62
N GLU A 9 -1.38 -6.04 -2.31
CA GLU A 9 -2.47 -5.66 -1.42
C GLU A 9 -1.93 -5.31 -0.04
N ARG A 10 -2.47 -4.23 0.53
CA ARG A 10 -2.15 -3.76 1.87
C ARG A 10 -3.46 -3.38 2.56
N ASN A 11 -3.56 -3.77 3.83
CA ASN A 11 -4.62 -3.31 4.71
C ASN A 11 -4.08 -2.16 5.56
N ILE A 12 -4.84 -1.07 5.60
CA ILE A 12 -4.49 0.13 6.34
C ILE A 12 -5.50 0.28 7.47
N THR A 13 -5.01 0.22 8.70
CA THR A 13 -5.83 0.49 9.87
C THR A 13 -5.90 1.98 10.09
N LEU A 14 -7.10 2.56 10.03
CA LEU A 14 -7.32 3.96 10.36
C LEU A 14 -7.22 4.15 11.88
N LEU A 15 -6.51 5.19 12.29
CA LEU A 15 -6.32 5.55 13.68
C LEU A 15 -7.02 6.87 13.99
N CYS A 16 -7.55 6.99 15.20
CA CYS A 16 -8.11 8.24 15.70
C CYS A 16 -6.97 9.26 15.85
N PRO A 17 -7.03 10.42 15.19
CA PRO A 17 -5.93 11.41 15.26
C PRO A 17 -5.79 12.08 16.64
N VAL A 18 -6.78 11.89 17.52
CA VAL A 18 -6.76 12.46 18.87
C VAL A 18 -6.14 11.51 19.89
N CYS A 19 -6.51 10.22 19.87
CA CYS A 19 -6.10 9.26 20.89
C CYS A 19 -5.39 8.01 20.36
N GLY A 20 -5.25 7.86 19.05
CA GLY A 20 -4.58 6.73 18.41
C GLY A 20 -5.37 5.41 18.41
N ASN A 21 -6.61 5.38 18.91
CA ASN A 21 -7.42 4.17 18.89
C ASN A 21 -7.87 3.80 17.46
N SER A 22 -8.01 2.52 17.16
CA SER A 22 -8.46 2.01 15.85
C SER A 22 -9.93 1.57 15.84
N GLU A 23 -10.60 1.58 17.00
CA GLU A 23 -11.99 1.13 17.12
C GLU A 23 -12.99 2.30 17.05
N PHE A 24 -13.96 2.17 16.15
CA PHE A 24 -14.98 3.18 15.90
C PHE A 24 -16.39 2.55 15.85
N GLU A 25 -17.35 3.25 16.45
CA GLU A 25 -18.78 3.00 16.28
C GLU A 25 -19.26 3.72 15.01
N HIS A 26 -20.05 3.04 14.17
CA HIS A 26 -20.76 3.67 13.05
C HIS A 26 -22.19 3.10 12.99
N SER A 27 -23.12 3.89 12.45
CA SER A 27 -24.49 3.45 12.17
C SER A 27 -24.68 3.25 10.66
N GLU A 28 -25.40 2.20 10.27
CA GLU A 28 -25.71 1.95 8.86
C GLU A 28 -26.50 3.14 8.26
N GLY A 29 -26.02 3.66 7.12
CA GLY A 29 -26.64 4.78 6.41
C GLY A 29 -26.19 6.18 6.87
N ILE A 30 -25.24 6.27 7.82
CA ILE A 30 -24.66 7.54 8.27
C ILE A 30 -23.13 7.44 8.12
N ASP A 31 -22.53 8.36 7.37
CA ASP A 31 -21.07 8.39 7.12
C ASP A 31 -20.24 8.92 8.30
N MET A 32 -20.90 9.22 9.43
CA MET A 32 -20.24 9.60 10.66
C MET A 32 -19.80 8.39 11.48
N VAL A 33 -18.57 8.48 11.97
CA VAL A 33 -17.93 7.51 12.84
C VAL A 33 -17.57 8.16 14.17
N LYS A 34 -17.72 7.39 15.25
CA LYS A 34 -17.38 7.81 16.61
C LYS A 34 -16.28 6.95 17.19
N CYS A 35 -15.18 7.55 17.60
CA CYS A 35 -14.09 6.84 18.27
C CYS A 35 -14.56 6.32 19.63
N ILE A 36 -14.40 5.02 19.90
CA ILE A 36 -14.78 4.41 21.18
C ILE A 36 -13.86 4.89 22.33
N GLY A 37 -12.59 5.17 22.01
CA GLY A 37 -11.59 5.58 23.00
C GLY A 37 -11.76 7.00 23.57
N CYS A 38 -11.99 8.01 22.71
CA CYS A 38 -12.08 9.41 23.15
C CYS A 38 -13.46 10.06 22.89
N GLY A 39 -14.37 9.36 22.23
CA GLY A 39 -15.71 9.87 21.91
C GLY A 39 -15.77 10.88 20.76
N ARG A 40 -14.65 11.19 20.09
CA ARG A 40 -14.63 12.07 18.90
C ARG A 40 -15.57 11.52 17.83
N VAL A 41 -16.41 12.40 17.27
CA VAL A 41 -17.23 12.13 16.09
C VAL A 41 -16.61 12.84 14.89
N THR A 42 -16.49 12.16 13.76
CA THR A 42 -15.96 12.70 12.51
C THR A 42 -16.61 11.98 11.33
N ASP A 43 -16.54 12.57 10.15
CA ASP A 43 -16.95 11.90 8.92
C ASP A 43 -15.90 10.86 8.49
N LYS A 44 -16.32 9.80 7.81
CA LYS A 44 -15.42 8.75 7.34
C LYS A 44 -14.39 9.26 6.34
N ASP A 45 -14.76 10.17 5.43
CA ASP A 45 -13.83 10.76 4.46
C ASP A 45 -12.80 11.65 5.16
N GLU A 46 -13.23 12.41 6.17
CA GLU A 46 -12.34 13.22 7.00
C GLU A 46 -11.35 12.33 7.77
N LEU A 47 -11.82 11.23 8.36
CA LEU A 47 -10.94 10.28 9.04
C LEU A 47 -9.90 9.66 8.09
N ILE A 48 -10.28 9.35 6.84
CA ILE A 48 -9.36 8.86 5.81
C ILE A 48 -8.33 9.93 5.47
N GLN A 49 -8.74 11.18 5.28
CA GLN A 49 -7.84 12.29 4.99
C GLN A 49 -6.84 12.53 6.12
N GLU A 50 -7.26 12.49 7.38
CA GLU A 50 -6.37 12.65 8.54
C GLU A 50 -5.37 11.49 8.67
N ASN A 51 -5.72 10.29 8.19
CA ASN A 51 -4.81 9.15 8.08
C ASN A 51 -3.98 9.15 6.79
N GLY A 52 -4.07 10.20 5.97
CA GLY A 52 -3.43 10.31 4.66
C GLY A 52 -1.92 10.07 4.68
N VAL A 53 -1.21 10.51 5.73
CA VAL A 53 0.24 10.30 5.86
C VAL A 53 0.59 8.80 5.94
N ALA A 54 -0.18 8.02 6.69
CA ALA A 54 0.03 6.57 6.78
C ALA A 54 -0.28 5.89 5.43
N ILE A 55 -1.35 6.35 4.77
CA ILE A 55 -1.76 5.85 3.45
C ILE A 55 -0.68 6.14 2.40
N GLU A 56 -0.18 7.37 2.33
CA GLU A 56 0.88 7.78 1.39
C GLU A 56 2.16 6.97 1.60
N SER A 57 2.56 6.76 2.86
CA SER A 57 3.73 5.94 3.18
C SER A 57 3.59 4.51 2.65
N GLN A 58 2.43 3.88 2.84
CA GLN A 58 2.19 2.53 2.33
C GLN A 58 2.11 2.49 0.80
N LEU A 59 1.55 3.52 0.16
CA LEU A 59 1.56 3.64 -1.30
C LEU A 59 2.97 3.73 -1.86
N ASP A 60 3.86 4.49 -1.22
CA ASP A 60 5.24 4.62 -1.68
C ASP A 60 6.05 3.33 -1.49
N GLU A 61 5.79 2.57 -0.43
CA GLU A 61 6.34 1.23 -0.26
C GLU A 61 5.91 0.28 -1.38
N ILE A 62 4.61 0.24 -1.69
CA ILE A 62 4.08 -0.58 -2.79
C ILE A 62 4.73 -0.20 -4.12
N LYS A 63 4.81 1.10 -4.45
CA LYS A 63 5.47 1.57 -5.68
C LYS A 63 6.92 1.09 -5.76
N ASN A 64 7.64 1.17 -4.65
CA ASN A 64 9.03 0.74 -4.58
C ASN A 64 9.19 -0.78 -4.77
N GLU A 65 8.29 -1.59 -4.20
CA GLU A 65 8.28 -3.04 -4.41
C GLU A 65 8.00 -3.41 -5.86
N ILE A 66 6.98 -2.78 -6.47
CA ILE A 66 6.65 -2.99 -7.88
C ILE A 66 7.86 -2.68 -8.76
N ASN A 67 8.49 -1.52 -8.57
CA ASN A 67 9.67 -1.13 -9.35
C ASN A 67 10.81 -2.16 -9.23
N LYS A 68 11.11 -2.62 -8.01
CA LYS A 68 12.16 -3.62 -7.79
C LYS A 68 11.86 -4.94 -8.50
N ASP A 69 10.61 -5.40 -8.45
CA ASP A 69 10.20 -6.63 -9.11
C ASP A 69 10.26 -6.52 -10.63
N LEU A 70 9.82 -5.39 -11.19
CA LEU A 70 9.92 -5.13 -12.63
C LEU A 70 11.39 -5.15 -13.08
N HIS A 71 12.27 -4.46 -12.36
CA HIS A 71 13.71 -4.48 -12.64
C HIS A 71 14.31 -5.88 -12.55
N LYS A 72 13.89 -6.67 -11.57
CA LYS A 72 14.36 -8.05 -11.38
C LYS A 72 13.88 -8.96 -12.52
N GLU A 73 12.63 -8.84 -12.94
CA GLU A 73 12.07 -9.62 -14.05
C GLU A 73 12.76 -9.26 -15.38
N LEU A 74 12.96 -7.96 -15.66
CA LEU A 74 13.70 -7.52 -16.86
C LEU A 74 15.15 -8.02 -16.86
N ASN A 75 15.86 -7.88 -15.74
CA ASN A 75 17.23 -8.39 -15.62
C ASN A 75 17.29 -9.90 -15.80
N LYS A 76 16.31 -10.64 -15.27
CA LYS A 76 16.22 -12.09 -15.45
C LYS A 76 15.96 -12.43 -16.91
N MET A 77 14.99 -11.79 -17.57
CA MET A 77 14.70 -12.01 -18.99
C MET A 77 15.91 -11.72 -19.88
N LEU A 78 16.62 -10.61 -19.64
CA LEU A 78 17.85 -10.27 -20.36
C LEU A 78 18.92 -11.33 -20.13
N LYS A 79 19.20 -11.70 -18.86
CA LYS A 79 20.16 -12.75 -18.55
C LYS A 79 19.81 -14.06 -19.24
N ASP A 80 18.56 -14.50 -19.15
CA ASP A 80 18.09 -15.75 -19.75
C ASP A 80 18.21 -15.71 -21.29
N ALA A 81 17.87 -14.59 -21.93
CA ALA A 81 17.98 -14.41 -23.38
C ALA A 81 19.44 -14.46 -23.88
N PHE A 82 20.38 -13.91 -23.11
CA PHE A 82 21.79 -13.85 -23.48
C PHE A 82 22.64 -15.01 -22.92
N ASN A 83 22.09 -15.86 -22.03
CA ASN A 83 22.81 -16.95 -21.36
C ASN A 83 23.35 -18.03 -22.33
N GLY A 84 22.75 -18.17 -23.52
CA GLY A 84 23.20 -19.07 -24.58
C GLY A 84 24.17 -18.44 -25.59
N SER A 85 24.41 -17.14 -25.50
CA SER A 85 25.21 -16.40 -26.49
C SER A 85 26.69 -16.42 -26.13
N LYS A 86 27.52 -17.10 -26.93
CA LYS A 86 28.97 -17.26 -26.67
C LYS A 86 29.78 -15.94 -26.73
N ASN A 87 29.18 -14.86 -27.26
CA ASN A 87 29.85 -13.59 -27.55
C ASN A 87 29.36 -12.38 -26.72
N ILE A 88 28.37 -12.52 -25.83
CA ILE A 88 27.83 -11.40 -25.04
C ILE A 88 27.98 -11.73 -23.55
N ARG A 89 28.77 -10.92 -22.83
CA ARG A 89 28.87 -10.95 -21.36
C ARG A 89 28.11 -9.75 -20.79
N LEU A 90 26.96 -10.00 -20.18
CA LEU A 90 26.26 -9.01 -19.35
C LEU A 90 27.00 -8.89 -18.01
N LYS A 91 27.52 -7.69 -17.69
CA LYS A 91 28.16 -7.38 -16.40
C LYS A 91 27.13 -6.86 -15.42
#